data_AF-A0A2T0PSR8-F1
#
_entry.id   AF-A0A2T0PSR8-F1
#
_cell.length_a   1.000
_cell.length_b   1.000
_cell.length_c   1.000
_cell.angle_alpha   90.00
_cell.angle_beta   90.00
_cell.angle_gamma   90.00
#
_symmetry.space_group_name_H-M   'P 1'
#
loop_
_entity.id
_entity.type
_entity.pdbx_description
1 polymer ?
#
loop_
_entity_poly.entity_id
_entity_poly.type
_entity_poly.pdbx_seq_one_letter_code
_entity_poly.pdbx_strand_id
1 'polypeptide(L)'
;MTITGIQQQRLMDLLNGFEGSLTEVATRRDERPDLETRHGRTEPGWVWFEAETMLRLLNNERTERGLPLASVRDVMRLESMAAGHVDYTKKYALYCAELAMGITPIRP
;
A
#
# COMPACT_ATOMS: atom_id res chain seq x y z
N MET A 1 2.06 15.06 15.61
CA MET A 1 3.23 15.21 14.72
C MET A 1 2.86 16.25 13.69
N THR A 2 3.59 17.36 13.61
CA THR A 2 3.31 18.42 12.61
C THR A 2 4.13 18.13 11.36
N ILE A 3 3.45 17.84 10.26
CA ILE A 3 4.06 17.62 8.94
C ILE A 3 4.42 19.00 8.36
N THR A 4 5.65 19.19 7.91
CA THR A 4 6.05 20.44 7.24
C THR A 4 5.42 20.54 5.84
N GLY A 5 5.36 21.73 5.25
CA GLY A 5 4.84 21.89 3.88
C GLY A 5 5.54 21.01 2.84
N ILE A 6 6.85 20.80 2.99
CA ILE A 6 7.64 19.90 2.11
C ILE A 6 7.24 18.44 2.31
N GLN A 7 7.05 18.01 3.57
CA GLN A 7 6.61 16.65 3.86
C GLN A 7 5.17 16.41 3.37
N GLN A 8 4.29 17.41 3.49
CA GLN A 8 2.93 17.36 2.96
C GLN A 8 2.95 17.17 1.44
N GLN A 9 3.75 17.95 0.71
CA GLN A 9 3.87 17.82 -0.74
C GLN A 9 4.35 16.42 -1.14
N ARG A 10 5.40 15.92 -0.48
CA ARG A 10 5.93 14.58 -0.79
C ARG A 10 4.92 13.47 -0.48
N LEU A 11 4.11 13.62 0.57
CA LEU A 11 3.03 12.68 0.88
C LEU A 11 2.01 12.64 -0.26
N MET A 12 1.63 13.82 -0.78
CA MET A 12 0.69 13.92 -1.90
C MET A 12 1.26 13.33 -3.19
N ASP A 13 2.54 13.56 -3.47
CA ASP A 13 3.21 12.97 -4.64
C ASP A 13 3.20 11.43 -4.57
N LEU A 14 3.51 10.87 -3.40
CA LEU A 14 3.48 9.43 -3.17
C LEU A 14 2.07 8.85 -3.25
N LEU A 15 1.10 9.51 -2.62
CA LEU A 15 -0.31 9.13 -2.72
C LEU A 15 -0.74 9.04 -4.18
N ASN A 16 -0.50 10.08 -4.98
CA ASN A 16 -0.91 10.12 -6.38
C ASN A 16 -0.23 9.02 -7.20
N GLY A 17 1.07 8.79 -7.00
CA GLY A 17 1.81 7.73 -7.71
C GLY A 17 1.33 6.32 -7.34
N PHE A 18 1.07 6.09 -6.05
CA PHE A 18 0.57 4.81 -5.54
C PHE A 18 -0.87 4.55 -5.97
N GLU A 19 -1.73 5.57 -5.92
CA GLU A 19 -3.11 5.51 -6.38
C GLU A 19 -3.18 5.22 -7.89
N GLY A 20 -2.33 5.87 -8.70
CA GLY A 20 -2.20 5.58 -10.13
C GLY A 20 -1.80 4.13 -10.39
N SER A 21 -0.78 3.63 -9.68
CA SER A 21 -0.32 2.25 -9.80
C SER A 21 -1.39 1.23 -9.39
N LEU A 22 -2.11 1.48 -8.30
CA LEU A 22 -3.21 0.62 -7.88
C LEU A 22 -4.38 0.66 -8.86
N THR A 23 -4.70 1.83 -9.42
CA THR A 23 -5.76 1.96 -10.41
C THR A 23 -5.43 1.14 -11.66
N GLU A 24 -4.19 1.22 -12.14
CA GLU A 24 -3.71 0.40 -13.26
C GLU A 24 -3.84 -1.11 -12.95
N VAL A 25 -3.33 -1.54 -11.80
CA VAL A 25 -3.40 -2.95 -11.37
C VAL A 25 -4.84 -3.43 -11.18
N ALA A 26 -5.73 -2.57 -10.67
CA ALA A 26 -7.12 -2.90 -10.44
C ALA A 26 -7.88 -3.25 -11.74
N THR A 27 -7.46 -2.69 -12.89
CA THR A 27 -8.05 -3.07 -14.20
C THR A 27 -7.80 -4.53 -14.58
N ARG A 28 -6.90 -5.21 -13.87
CA ARG A 28 -6.44 -6.58 -14.15
C ARG A 28 -6.89 -7.59 -13.09
N ARG A 29 -7.85 -7.22 -12.22
CA ARG A 29 -8.38 -8.10 -11.17
C ARG A 29 -8.99 -9.38 -11.73
N ASP A 30 -9.68 -9.25 -12.85
CA ASP A 30 -10.35 -10.36 -13.53
C ASP A 30 -9.36 -11.41 -14.09
N GLU A 31 -8.07 -11.07 -14.21
CA GLU A 31 -7.01 -12.02 -14.59
C GLU A 31 -6.67 -12.99 -13.44
N ARG A 32 -7.03 -12.66 -12.19
CA ARG A 32 -6.63 -13.40 -10.98
C ARG A 32 -7.81 -13.61 -10.00
N PRO A 33 -8.89 -14.26 -10.44
CA PRO A 33 -10.09 -14.44 -9.62
C PRO A 33 -9.93 -15.53 -8.55
N ASP A 34 -9.00 -16.46 -8.76
CA ASP A 34 -8.86 -17.64 -7.91
C ASP A 34 -8.39 -17.30 -6.50
N LEU A 35 -8.90 -18.03 -5.50
CA LEU A 35 -8.50 -17.87 -4.12
C LEU A 35 -7.15 -18.53 -3.87
N GLU A 36 -6.25 -17.79 -3.23
CA GLU A 36 -4.92 -18.25 -2.86
C GLU A 36 -4.67 -18.06 -1.37
N THR A 37 -4.06 -19.09 -0.75
CA THR A 37 -3.70 -19.03 0.67
C THR A 37 -2.22 -18.70 0.83
N ARG A 38 -1.92 -17.53 1.38
CA ARG A 38 -0.55 -17.06 1.65
C ARG A 38 -0.48 -16.44 3.04
N HIS A 39 0.62 -16.65 3.75
CA HIS A 39 0.84 -16.09 5.10
C HIS A 39 -0.29 -16.35 6.13
N GLY A 40 -1.07 -17.42 5.96
CA GLY A 40 -2.19 -17.77 6.84
C GLY A 40 -3.50 -17.05 6.55
N ARG A 41 -3.60 -16.32 5.43
CA ARG A 41 -4.86 -15.73 4.92
C ARG A 41 -5.21 -16.34 3.57
N THR A 42 -6.49 -16.52 3.31
CA THR A 42 -7.02 -16.94 2.01
C THR A 42 -7.73 -15.75 1.38
N GLU A 43 -7.19 -15.26 0.27
CA GLU A 43 -7.69 -14.06 -0.43
C GLU A 43 -7.67 -14.32 -1.94
N PRO A 44 -8.47 -13.59 -2.74
CA PRO A 44 -8.34 -13.62 -4.19
C PRO A 44 -6.92 -13.28 -4.66
N GLY A 45 -6.44 -13.91 -5.73
CA GLY A 45 -5.11 -13.70 -6.29
C GLY A 45 -4.83 -12.24 -6.65
N TRP A 46 -5.86 -11.49 -7.05
CA TRP A 46 -5.73 -10.05 -7.30
C TRP A 46 -5.40 -9.23 -6.04
N VAL A 47 -5.87 -9.63 -4.85
CA VAL A 47 -5.55 -8.96 -3.58
C VAL A 47 -4.06 -9.10 -3.29
N TRP A 48 -3.52 -10.32 -3.45
CA TRP A 48 -2.10 -10.58 -3.28
C TRP A 48 -1.26 -9.79 -4.28
N PHE A 49 -1.70 -9.70 -5.53
CA PHE A 49 -0.98 -8.95 -6.56
C PHE A 49 -0.96 -7.43 -6.29
N GLU A 50 -2.07 -6.86 -5.80
CA GLU A 50 -2.11 -5.47 -5.33
C GLU A 50 -1.18 -5.26 -4.14
N ALA A 51 -1.21 -6.15 -3.15
CA ALA A 51 -0.36 -6.08 -1.97
C ALA A 51 1.14 -6.18 -2.31
N GLU A 52 1.53 -7.08 -3.21
CA GLU A 52 2.92 -7.19 -3.68
C GLU A 52 3.37 -5.94 -4.45
N THR A 53 2.50 -5.37 -5.27
CA THR A 53 2.78 -4.14 -6.01
C THR A 53 3.01 -2.98 -5.04
N MET A 54 2.12 -2.81 -4.07
CA MET A 54 2.25 -1.78 -3.05
C MET A 54 3.47 -1.97 -2.17
N LEU A 55 3.73 -3.20 -1.73
CA LEU A 55 4.91 -3.55 -0.93
C LEU A 55 6.20 -3.15 -1.64
N ARG A 56 6.33 -3.45 -2.94
CA ARG A 56 7.50 -3.08 -3.74
C ARG A 56 7.65 -1.55 -3.81
N LEU A 57 6.60 -0.84 -4.16
CA LEU A 57 6.64 0.62 -4.33
C LEU A 57 7.00 1.34 -3.03
N LEU A 58 6.35 0.99 -1.92
CA LEU A 58 6.65 1.62 -0.63
C LEU A 58 8.03 1.23 -0.11
N ASN A 59 8.50 0.00 -0.33
CA ASN A 59 9.83 -0.41 0.16
C ASN A 59 10.96 0.23 -0.64
N ASN A 60 10.75 0.54 -1.92
CA ASN A 60 11.69 1.38 -2.69
C ASN A 60 11.85 2.76 -2.01
N GLU A 61 10.74 3.43 -1.71
CA GLU A 61 10.75 4.72 -1.01
C GLU A 61 11.35 4.62 0.41
N ARG A 62 11.05 3.55 1.16
CA ARG A 62 11.63 3.34 2.50
C ARG A 62 13.13 3.12 2.42
N THR A 63 13.61 2.40 1.40
CA THR A 63 15.05 2.18 1.16
C THR A 63 15.77 3.50 0.90
N GLU A 64 15.22 4.34 0.01
CA GLU A 64 15.79 5.66 -0.30
C GLU A 64 15.88 6.58 0.93
N ARG A 65 15.01 6.36 1.92
CA ARG A 65 14.94 7.13 3.17
C ARG A 65 15.71 6.51 4.34
N GLY A 66 16.31 5.34 4.15
CA GLY A 66 16.97 4.59 5.24
C GLY A 66 16.01 4.08 6.32
N LEU A 67 14.74 3.85 5.97
CA LEU A 67 13.74 3.30 6.89
C LEU A 67 13.73 1.75 6.83
N PRO A 68 13.39 1.05 7.93
CA PRO A 68 13.27 -0.41 7.93
C PRO A 68 12.26 -0.89 6.88
N LEU A 69 12.48 -1.99 6.17
CA LEU A 69 11.51 -2.47 5.17
C LEU A 69 10.22 -2.95 5.85
N ALA A 70 9.08 -2.66 5.22
CA ALA A 70 7.79 -3.22 5.63
C ALA A 70 7.64 -4.66 5.11
N SER A 71 6.80 -5.43 5.79
CA SER A 71 6.43 -6.79 5.37
C SER A 71 5.13 -6.80 4.56
N VAL A 72 4.87 -7.90 3.87
CA VAL A 72 3.55 -8.12 3.22
C VAL A 72 2.41 -8.10 4.23
N ARG A 73 2.65 -8.51 5.50
CA ARG A 73 1.63 -8.47 6.56
C ARG A 73 1.26 -7.03 6.92
N ASP A 74 2.22 -6.11 6.93
CA ASP A 74 1.96 -4.69 7.14
C ASP A 74 1.04 -4.15 6.05
N VAL A 75 1.35 -4.47 4.80
CA VAL A 75 0.59 -4.02 3.63
C VAL A 75 -0.81 -4.62 3.62
N MET A 76 -0.95 -5.91 3.88
CA MET A 76 -2.24 -6.58 4.00
C MET A 76 -3.10 -6.02 5.14
N ARG A 77 -2.47 -5.50 6.22
CA ARG A 77 -3.20 -4.79 7.27
C ARG A 77 -3.75 -3.45 6.76
N LEU A 78 -2.96 -2.70 6.00
CA LEU A 78 -3.39 -1.43 5.41
C LEU A 78 -4.51 -1.63 4.37
N GLU A 79 -4.40 -2.67 3.55
CA GLU A 79 -5.45 -3.11 2.63
C GLU A 79 -6.76 -3.33 3.39
N SER A 80 -6.72 -4.12 4.46
CA SER A 80 -7.94 -4.47 5.20
C SER A 80 -8.53 -3.31 5.99
N MET A 81 -7.75 -2.24 6.25
CA MET A 81 -8.26 -0.97 6.78
C MET A 81 -8.98 -0.13 5.70
N ALA A 82 -8.63 -0.31 4.43
CA ALA A 82 -9.28 0.35 3.30
C ALA A 82 -10.47 -0.45 2.76
N ALA A 83 -10.45 -1.78 2.91
CA ALA A 83 -11.48 -2.69 2.45
C ALA A 83 -12.88 -2.28 2.92
N GLY A 84 -13.86 -2.34 2.02
CA GLY A 84 -15.26 -1.94 2.29
C GLY A 84 -15.54 -0.44 2.15
N HIS A 85 -14.53 0.40 1.90
CA HIS A 85 -14.74 1.81 1.59
C HIS A 85 -14.94 2.06 0.09
N VAL A 86 -15.81 3.02 -0.25
CA VAL A 86 -16.04 3.45 -1.65
C VAL A 86 -14.79 4.06 -2.30
N ASP A 87 -13.94 4.68 -1.48
CA ASP A 87 -12.66 5.27 -1.85
C ASP A 87 -11.47 4.33 -1.52
N TYR A 88 -11.71 3.01 -1.57
CA TYR A 88 -10.73 1.95 -1.27
C TYR A 88 -9.34 2.25 -1.84
N THR A 89 -9.23 2.48 -3.15
CA THR A 89 -7.93 2.65 -3.84
C THR A 89 -7.15 3.82 -3.26
N LYS A 90 -7.83 4.94 -3.04
CA LYS A 90 -7.24 6.16 -2.50
C LYS A 90 -6.81 5.98 -1.05
N LYS A 91 -7.65 5.36 -0.20
CA LYS A 91 -7.28 5.09 1.20
C LYS A 91 -6.12 4.13 1.31
N TYR A 92 -6.12 3.07 0.51
CA TYR A 92 -5.04 2.10 0.52
C TYR A 92 -3.71 2.73 0.08
N ALA A 93 -3.74 3.52 -1.00
CA ALA A 93 -2.59 4.29 -1.45
C ALA A 93 -2.09 5.27 -0.38
N LEU A 94 -3.00 6.00 0.28
CA LEU A 94 -2.68 6.94 1.35
C LEU A 94 -1.98 6.25 2.52
N TYR A 95 -2.55 5.16 3.03
CA TYR A 95 -1.95 4.42 4.14
C TYR A 95 -0.55 3.88 3.77
N CYS A 96 -0.37 3.40 2.55
CA CYS A 96 0.94 2.97 2.08
C CYS A 96 1.92 4.14 1.94
N ALA A 97 1.47 5.32 1.50
CA ALA A 97 2.30 6.52 1.41
C ALA A 97 2.73 7.03 2.79
N GLU A 98 1.82 7.06 3.76
CA GLU A 98 2.13 7.39 5.15
C GLU A 98 3.14 6.41 5.76
N LEU A 99 2.97 5.11 5.50
CA LEU A 99 3.94 4.09 5.91
C LEU A 99 5.27 4.30 5.18
N ALA A 100 5.29 4.56 3.87
CA ALA A 100 6.51 4.82 3.11
C ALA A 100 7.33 5.99 3.67
N MET A 101 6.65 7.03 4.16
CA MET A 101 7.27 8.20 4.79
C MET A 101 7.66 8.01 6.26
N GLY A 102 7.28 6.89 6.89
CA GLY A 102 7.49 6.67 8.32
C GLY A 102 6.59 7.53 9.22
N ILE A 103 5.54 8.13 8.68
CA ILE A 103 4.50 8.84 9.46
C ILE A 103 3.72 7.82 10.30
N THR A 104 3.34 6.72 9.66
CA THR A 104 2.77 5.55 10.31
C THR A 104 3.89 4.55 10.60
N PRO A 105 4.12 4.15 11.88
CA PRO A 105 5.16 3.18 12.20
C PRO A 105 4.76 1.76 11.77
N ILE A 106 5.76 0.94 11.45
CA ILE A 106 5.60 -0.51 11.37
C ILE A 106 5.21 -1.00 12.77
N ARG A 107 4.16 -1.80 12.88
CA ARG A 107 3.79 -2.41 14.16
C ARG A 107 4.54 -3.74 14.30
N PRO A 108 5.07 -4.06 15.48
CA PRO A 108 5.72 -5.35 15.74
C PRO A 108 4.74 -6.52 15.61
#